data_AF-A0A347UG02-F1
#
_entry.id   AF-A0A347UG02-F1
#
_cell.length_a   1.000
_cell.length_b   1.000
_cell.length_c   1.000
_cell.angle_alpha   90.00
_cell.angle_beta   90.00
_cell.angle_gamma   90.00
#
_symmetry.space_group_name_H-M   'P 1'
#
loop_
_entity.id
_entity.type
_entity.pdbx_description
1 polymer ?
#
loop_
_entity_poly.entity_id
_entity_poly.type
_entity_poly.pdbx_seq_one_letter_code
_entity_poly.pdbx_strand_id
1 'polypeptide(L)'
;MKTAAIFPALVLVINAATAQAQDADAGRLVFKKCAACHQIGDGAKNGAGPVLTGIIGRPAGSYDGFRYSKYMVAAGEAGHVWDEDSIFEYISNPTKYLRKILDNPRAKAKMRFKLKSEEDRRNVIAYLATFQTTMGEAPEAMEQMTALPSTDTPGRVCVTNGTAQEHLFIVETRNTRINEMLGAGMQLCADSDQGGKISVFENPDDQEGCTRIMAPNKSDTLVRYMEFDRCEWGTHNQ
;
A
#
# COMPACT_ATOMS: atom_id res chain seq x y z
N MET A 1 66.26 6.46 41.39
CA MET A 1 65.84 6.21 40.00
C MET A 1 64.31 6.29 39.97
N LYS A 2 63.74 7.30 39.32
CA LYS A 2 62.27 7.49 39.23
C LYS A 2 61.83 6.99 37.85
N THR A 3 61.20 5.83 37.78
CA THR A 3 60.62 5.29 36.54
C THR A 3 59.21 5.83 36.37
N ALA A 4 59.02 6.75 35.42
CA ALA A 4 57.71 7.22 35.00
C ALA A 4 57.09 6.18 34.04
N ALA A 5 55.91 5.67 34.38
CA ALA A 5 55.13 4.78 33.52
C ALA A 5 54.34 5.60 32.51
N ILE A 6 54.61 5.40 31.22
CA ILE A 6 53.84 5.98 30.10
C ILE A 6 52.76 4.96 29.73
N PHE A 7 51.49 5.31 29.94
CA PHE A 7 50.35 4.53 29.45
C PHE A 7 50.00 4.97 28.02
N PRO A 8 49.82 4.05 27.05
CA PRO A 8 49.41 4.41 25.71
C PRO A 8 47.93 4.79 25.71
N ALA A 9 47.61 6.00 25.26
CA ALA A 9 46.24 6.43 25.05
C ALA A 9 45.66 5.69 23.83
N LEU A 10 44.71 4.78 24.08
CA LEU A 10 43.93 4.12 23.05
C LEU A 10 42.94 5.13 22.45
N VAL A 11 43.27 5.67 21.27
CA VAL A 11 42.37 6.54 20.51
C VAL A 11 41.31 5.69 19.83
N LEU A 12 40.09 5.73 20.37
CA LEU A 12 38.91 5.12 19.76
C LEU A 12 38.48 5.98 18.56
N VAL A 13 38.79 5.52 17.34
CA VAL A 13 38.29 6.16 16.12
C VAL A 13 36.84 5.74 15.94
N ILE A 14 35.92 6.62 16.34
CA ILE A 14 34.48 6.45 16.10
C ILE A 14 34.25 6.77 14.62
N ASN A 15 34.16 5.74 13.77
CA ASN A 15 33.73 5.90 12.40
C ASN A 15 32.24 6.27 12.43
N ALA A 16 31.93 7.56 12.39
CA ALA A 16 30.58 8.03 12.12
C ALA A 16 30.25 7.61 10.68
N ALA A 17 29.55 6.49 10.52
CA ALA A 17 28.88 6.19 9.27
C ALA A 17 27.91 7.34 9.02
N THR A 18 28.26 8.23 8.10
CA THR A 18 27.32 9.21 7.57
C THR A 18 26.19 8.41 6.95
N ALA A 19 25.05 8.32 7.64
CA ALA A 19 23.82 7.89 7.02
C ALA A 19 23.57 8.87 5.87
N GLN A 20 23.81 8.43 4.63
CA GLN A 20 23.39 9.19 3.45
C GLN A 20 21.87 9.21 3.47
N ALA A 21 21.31 10.31 3.97
CA ALA A 21 19.88 10.53 4.00
C ALA A 21 19.34 10.46 2.56
N GLN A 22 18.25 9.72 2.36
CA GLN A 22 17.54 9.73 1.10
C GLN A 22 16.89 11.12 0.94
N ASP A 23 17.18 11.81 -0.16
CA ASP A 23 16.69 13.16 -0.43
C ASP A 23 15.69 13.12 -1.60
N ALA A 24 14.41 13.38 -1.32
CA ALA A 24 13.34 13.38 -2.30
C ALA A 24 13.44 14.54 -3.32
N ASP A 25 14.00 15.68 -2.92
CA ASP A 25 14.23 16.82 -3.83
C ASP A 25 15.38 16.53 -4.80
N ALA A 26 16.48 15.94 -4.31
CA ALA A 26 17.52 15.40 -5.17
C ALA A 26 16.96 14.27 -6.06
N GLY A 27 16.08 13.44 -5.50
CA GLY A 27 15.38 12.36 -6.20
C GLY A 27 14.55 12.83 -7.37
N ARG A 28 13.83 13.95 -7.21
CA ARG A 28 13.09 14.61 -8.30
C ARG A 28 14.00 14.99 -9.47
N LEU A 29 15.22 15.46 -9.19
CA LEU A 29 16.21 15.75 -10.23
C LEU A 29 16.70 14.48 -10.93
N VAL A 30 16.93 13.41 -10.17
CA VAL A 30 17.30 12.10 -10.72
C VAL A 30 16.17 11.52 -11.58
N PHE A 31 14.91 11.71 -11.18
CA PHE A 31 13.73 11.21 -11.90
C PHE A 31 13.63 11.75 -13.33
N LYS A 32 14.24 12.91 -13.63
CA LYS A 32 14.34 13.42 -15.02
C LYS A 32 14.97 12.40 -15.98
N LYS A 33 15.85 11.51 -15.48
CA LYS A 33 16.43 10.40 -16.26
C LYS A 33 15.41 9.29 -16.59
N CYS A 34 14.36 9.17 -15.78
CA CYS A 34 13.27 8.20 -15.90
C CYS A 34 12.10 8.74 -16.75
N ALA A 35 11.92 10.06 -16.75
CA ALA A 35 10.81 10.77 -17.40
C ALA A 35 10.74 10.60 -18.93
N ALA A 36 11.82 10.14 -19.57
CA ALA A 36 11.81 9.80 -20.99
C ALA A 36 10.93 8.58 -21.32
N CYS A 37 10.68 7.71 -20.33
CA CYS A 37 9.89 6.48 -20.51
C CYS A 37 8.70 6.40 -19.56
N HIS A 38 8.81 7.00 -18.39
CA HIS A 38 7.84 6.87 -17.31
C HIS A 38 7.19 8.21 -16.99
N GLN A 39 5.95 8.14 -16.51
CA GLN A 39 5.24 9.27 -15.91
C GLN A 39 4.88 8.94 -14.46
N ILE A 40 4.67 9.98 -13.65
CA ILE A 40 4.33 9.88 -12.24
C ILE A 40 3.46 11.06 -11.83
N GLY A 41 2.61 10.87 -10.83
CA GLY A 41 1.62 11.86 -10.37
C GLY A 41 0.30 11.79 -11.13
N ASP A 42 -0.51 12.83 -10.92
CA ASP A 42 -1.88 12.89 -11.45
C ASP A 42 -1.92 12.96 -12.97
N GLY A 43 -2.87 12.22 -13.55
CA GLY A 43 -3.03 12.15 -14.99
C GLY A 43 -1.88 11.47 -15.74
N ALA A 44 -0.95 10.81 -15.02
CA ALA A 44 0.13 10.04 -15.62
C ALA A 44 -0.40 8.94 -16.54
N LYS A 45 0.23 8.80 -17.71
CA LYS A 45 -0.14 7.81 -18.72
C LYS A 45 1.01 6.88 -19.04
N ASN A 46 0.67 5.66 -19.42
CA ASN A 46 1.62 4.69 -19.93
C ASN A 46 2.32 5.22 -21.19
N GLY A 47 3.63 4.99 -21.28
CA GLY A 47 4.46 5.38 -22.42
C GLY A 47 5.36 4.22 -22.85
N ALA A 48 6.65 4.50 -23.02
CA ALA A 48 7.64 3.44 -23.25
C ALA A 48 7.83 2.55 -22.02
N GLY A 49 7.57 3.09 -20.82
CA GLY A 49 7.43 2.37 -19.55
C GLY A 49 6.04 2.59 -18.92
N PRO A 50 5.67 1.77 -17.92
CA PRO A 50 4.44 1.96 -17.17
C PRO A 50 4.50 3.22 -16.29
N VAL A 51 3.35 3.71 -15.86
CA VAL A 51 3.28 4.73 -14.81
C VAL A 51 3.91 4.22 -13.51
N LEU A 52 4.61 5.11 -12.80
CA LEU A 52 5.32 4.79 -11.56
C LEU A 52 4.63 5.31 -10.29
N THR A 53 3.51 6.02 -10.42
CA THR A 53 2.64 6.37 -9.28
C THR A 53 2.20 5.08 -8.57
N GLY A 54 2.37 4.99 -7.26
CA GLY A 54 1.98 3.81 -6.48
C GLY A 54 2.80 2.56 -6.80
N ILE A 55 4.10 2.71 -7.08
CA ILE A 55 4.95 1.56 -7.41
C ILE A 55 5.37 0.74 -6.18
N ILE A 56 5.54 1.35 -5.00
CA ILE A 56 5.94 0.64 -3.78
C ILE A 56 4.70 -0.09 -3.24
N GLY A 57 4.85 -1.37 -2.92
CA GLY A 57 3.76 -2.29 -2.59
C GLY A 57 3.06 -2.91 -3.79
N ARG A 58 3.37 -2.49 -5.02
CA ARG A 58 2.68 -3.01 -6.21
C ARG A 58 3.29 -4.32 -6.72
N PRO A 59 2.47 -5.32 -7.11
CA PRO A 59 2.98 -6.50 -7.81
C PRO A 59 3.73 -6.14 -9.09
N ALA A 60 4.77 -6.92 -9.42
CA ALA A 60 5.51 -6.71 -10.64
C ALA A 60 4.66 -7.01 -11.88
N GLY A 61 4.74 -6.15 -12.89
CA GLY A 61 4.03 -6.40 -14.15
C GLY A 61 2.51 -6.19 -14.11
N SER A 62 1.97 -5.48 -13.12
CA SER A 62 0.52 -5.37 -12.91
C SER A 62 -0.10 -4.00 -13.20
N TYR A 63 0.65 -2.98 -13.65
CA TYR A 63 0.02 -1.68 -13.93
C TYR A 63 -0.88 -1.74 -15.16
N ASP A 64 -2.13 -1.32 -14.98
CA ASP A 64 -3.17 -1.43 -15.99
C ASP A 64 -2.82 -0.77 -17.33
N GLY A 65 -3.20 -1.44 -18.41
CA GLY A 65 -3.01 -0.95 -19.78
C GLY A 65 -1.56 -0.96 -20.28
N PHE A 66 -0.56 -1.36 -19.48
CA PHE A 66 0.82 -1.46 -19.96
C PHE A 66 1.18 -2.87 -20.46
N ARG A 67 1.80 -2.94 -21.64
CA ARG A 67 2.23 -4.22 -22.24
C ARG A 67 3.61 -4.64 -21.74
N TYR A 68 3.62 -5.35 -20.61
CA TYR A 68 4.84 -5.88 -20.00
C TYR A 68 5.59 -6.93 -20.84
N SER A 69 6.81 -7.26 -20.43
CA SER A 69 7.51 -8.45 -20.94
C SER A 69 6.98 -9.69 -20.23
N LYS A 70 6.96 -10.84 -20.91
CA LYS A 70 6.56 -12.10 -20.29
C LYS A 70 7.30 -12.43 -18.98
N TYR A 71 8.57 -11.99 -18.86
CA TYR A 71 9.37 -12.21 -17.65
C TYR A 71 8.98 -11.27 -16.50
N MET A 72 8.53 -10.06 -16.80
CA MET A 72 8.05 -9.15 -15.76
C MET A 72 6.69 -9.62 -15.22
N VAL A 73 5.81 -10.11 -16.09
CA VAL A 73 4.54 -10.74 -15.70
C VAL A 73 4.81 -11.97 -14.85
N ALA A 74 5.69 -12.87 -15.32
CA ALA A 74 6.06 -14.07 -14.55
C ALA A 74 6.67 -13.76 -13.18
N ALA A 75 7.36 -12.62 -13.02
CA ALA A 75 7.85 -12.19 -11.71
C ALA A 75 6.70 -11.85 -10.76
N GLY A 76 5.68 -11.12 -11.24
CA GLY A 76 4.48 -10.84 -10.47
C GLY A 76 3.68 -12.09 -10.12
N GLU A 77 3.50 -13.00 -11.08
CA GLU A 77 2.84 -14.30 -10.87
C GLU A 77 3.58 -15.18 -9.85
N ALA A 78 4.91 -15.04 -9.76
CA ALA A 78 5.74 -15.68 -8.73
C ALA A 78 5.70 -14.94 -7.37
N GLY A 79 4.84 -13.94 -7.21
CA GLY A 79 4.64 -13.21 -5.96
C GLY A 79 5.60 -12.03 -5.74
N HIS A 80 6.35 -11.59 -6.76
CA HIS A 80 7.24 -10.45 -6.60
C HIS A 80 6.44 -9.14 -6.47
N VAL A 81 6.62 -8.48 -5.33
CA VAL A 81 6.08 -7.16 -5.00
C VAL A 81 7.25 -6.17 -4.93
N TRP A 82 7.03 -4.97 -5.47
CA TRP A 82 8.02 -3.90 -5.39
C TRP A 82 8.06 -3.29 -4.00
N ASP A 83 9.24 -3.22 -3.43
CA ASP A 83 9.61 -2.46 -2.23
C ASP A 83 10.83 -1.58 -2.56
N GLU A 84 11.29 -0.80 -1.60
CA GLU A 84 12.45 0.09 -1.82
C GLU A 84 13.71 -0.68 -2.21
N ASP A 85 13.99 -1.81 -1.56
CA ASP A 85 15.21 -2.59 -1.79
C ASP A 85 15.21 -3.28 -3.16
N SER A 86 14.08 -3.85 -3.56
CA SER A 86 13.90 -4.46 -4.88
C SER A 86 13.96 -3.43 -5.99
N ILE A 87 13.39 -2.23 -5.80
CA ILE A 87 13.54 -1.14 -6.76
C ILE A 87 15.02 -0.73 -6.85
N PHE A 88 15.70 -0.58 -5.70
CA PHE A 88 17.12 -0.23 -5.63
C PHE A 88 18.00 -1.23 -6.37
N GLU A 89 17.77 -2.53 -6.19
CA GLU A 89 18.49 -3.58 -6.92
C GLU A 89 18.13 -3.58 -8.41
N TYR A 90 16.84 -3.51 -8.74
CA TYR A 90 16.32 -3.61 -10.11
C TYR A 90 16.88 -2.50 -11.02
N ILE A 91 16.79 -1.23 -10.62
CA ILE A 91 17.21 -0.10 -11.45
C ILE A 91 18.72 -0.06 -11.70
N SER A 92 19.52 -0.76 -10.89
CA SER A 92 20.96 -0.92 -11.11
C SER A 92 21.29 -1.79 -12.34
N ASN A 93 20.46 -2.82 -12.57
CA ASN A 93 20.56 -3.75 -13.68
C ASN A 93 19.28 -4.60 -13.85
N PRO A 94 18.27 -4.08 -14.58
CA PRO A 94 16.95 -4.72 -14.68
C PRO A 94 16.97 -6.18 -15.16
N THR A 95 17.80 -6.47 -16.17
CA THR A 95 17.91 -7.83 -16.72
C THR A 95 18.62 -8.79 -15.76
N LYS A 96 19.66 -8.33 -15.04
CA LYS A 96 20.33 -9.18 -14.05
C LYS A 96 19.38 -9.49 -12.88
N TYR A 97 18.61 -8.49 -12.46
CA TYR A 97 17.62 -8.65 -11.39
C TYR A 97 16.55 -9.69 -11.76
N LEU A 98 15.89 -9.55 -12.92
CA LEU A 98 14.89 -10.53 -13.36
C LEU A 98 15.45 -11.96 -13.48
N ARG A 99 16.69 -12.13 -13.93
CA ARG A 99 17.34 -13.45 -13.98
C ARG A 99 17.53 -14.06 -12.60
N LYS A 100 17.89 -13.23 -11.61
CA LYS A 100 18.09 -13.64 -10.20
C LYS A 100 16.77 -14.09 -9.60
N ILE A 101 15.72 -13.25 -9.64
CA ILE A 101 14.46 -13.54 -8.94
C ILE A 101 13.64 -14.65 -9.60
N LEU A 102 13.81 -14.89 -10.91
CA LEU A 102 13.13 -15.97 -11.63
C LEU A 102 13.97 -17.25 -11.75
N ASP A 103 15.20 -17.25 -11.26
CA ASP A 103 16.21 -18.29 -11.54
C ASP A 103 16.25 -18.70 -13.03
N ASN A 104 16.26 -17.71 -13.92
CA ASN A 104 16.12 -17.92 -15.35
C ASN A 104 17.15 -17.10 -16.15
N PRO A 105 18.22 -17.70 -16.69
CA PRO A 105 19.26 -16.96 -17.41
C PRO A 105 18.78 -16.33 -18.73
N ARG A 106 17.65 -16.79 -19.26
CA ARG A 106 17.04 -16.25 -20.49
C ARG A 106 16.09 -15.08 -20.21
N ALA A 107 15.79 -14.78 -18.94
CA ALA A 107 14.99 -13.62 -18.57
C ALA A 107 15.66 -12.32 -19.06
N LYS A 108 14.82 -11.41 -19.56
CA LYS A 108 15.22 -10.10 -20.09
C LYS A 108 14.20 -9.04 -19.70
N ALA A 109 14.69 -7.91 -19.20
CA ALA A 109 13.87 -6.72 -19.00
C ALA A 109 13.74 -5.94 -20.32
N LYS A 110 12.57 -5.34 -20.57
CA LYS A 110 12.39 -4.36 -21.65
C LYS A 110 13.09 -3.04 -21.34
N MET A 111 13.19 -2.67 -20.06
CA MET A 111 13.96 -1.51 -19.60
C MET A 111 15.46 -1.75 -19.77
N ARG A 112 16.10 -0.96 -20.65
CA ARG A 112 17.55 -1.03 -20.93
C ARG A 112 18.38 -0.05 -20.11
N PHE A 113 17.73 0.96 -19.53
CA PHE A 113 18.36 1.96 -18.67
C PHE A 113 18.92 1.34 -17.39
N LYS A 114 20.01 1.89 -16.87
CA LYS A 114 20.64 1.49 -15.60
C LYS A 114 21.09 2.73 -14.85
N LEU A 115 20.70 2.83 -13.58
CA LEU A 115 21.16 3.88 -12.68
C LEU A 115 22.28 3.32 -11.79
N LYS A 116 23.52 3.76 -12.00
CA LYS A 116 24.71 3.17 -11.34
C LYS A 116 25.02 3.77 -9.99
N SER A 117 24.86 5.08 -9.84
CA SER A 117 25.06 5.80 -8.58
C SER A 117 24.10 5.22 -7.52
N GLU A 118 24.64 4.76 -6.40
CA GLU A 118 23.82 4.27 -5.28
C GLU A 118 23.02 5.39 -4.65
N GLU A 119 23.63 6.56 -4.53
CA GLU A 119 23.00 7.78 -4.04
C GLU A 119 21.83 8.19 -4.93
N ASP A 120 22.00 8.21 -6.25
CA ASP A 120 20.91 8.52 -7.18
C ASP A 120 19.75 7.52 -7.03
N ARG A 121 20.07 6.24 -6.82
CA ARG A 121 19.06 5.19 -6.62
C ARG A 121 18.28 5.44 -5.32
N ARG A 122 18.97 5.74 -4.22
CA ARG A 122 18.35 6.08 -2.93
C ARG A 122 17.45 7.31 -3.05
N ASN A 123 17.95 8.36 -3.68
CA ASN A 123 17.23 9.62 -3.85
C ASN A 123 15.99 9.45 -4.74
N VAL A 124 16.12 8.78 -5.89
CA VAL A 124 14.95 8.56 -6.75
C VAL A 124 13.89 7.68 -6.09
N ILE A 125 14.29 6.72 -5.24
CA ILE A 125 13.33 5.91 -4.47
C ILE A 125 12.60 6.76 -3.44
N ALA A 126 13.29 7.64 -2.70
CA ALA A 126 12.62 8.60 -1.82
C ALA A 126 11.66 9.51 -2.57
N TYR A 127 12.01 9.94 -3.79
CA TYR A 127 11.08 10.67 -4.64
C TYR A 127 9.88 9.81 -5.06
N LEU A 128 10.08 8.55 -5.47
CA LEU A 128 8.96 7.65 -5.79
C LEU A 128 8.04 7.45 -4.58
N ALA A 129 8.59 7.37 -3.37
CA ALA A 129 7.82 7.24 -2.13
C ALA A 129 6.88 8.41 -1.86
N THR A 130 7.13 9.60 -2.43
CA THR A 130 6.18 10.73 -2.33
C THR A 130 4.98 10.63 -3.27
N PHE A 131 4.95 9.63 -4.16
CA PHE A 131 3.87 9.38 -5.12
C PHE A 131 3.24 8.01 -4.91
N GLN A 132 3.25 7.50 -3.68
CA GLN A 132 2.44 6.34 -3.39
C GLN A 132 0.97 6.73 -3.49
N THR A 133 0.26 6.09 -4.42
CA THR A 133 -1.16 5.92 -4.23
C THR A 133 -1.25 5.02 -3.02
N THR A 134 -1.63 5.60 -1.90
CA THR A 134 -2.28 4.87 -0.83
C THR A 134 -3.24 3.87 -1.49
N MET A 135 -2.92 2.58 -1.43
CA MET A 135 -3.98 1.58 -1.42
C MET A 135 -4.70 1.80 -0.09
N GLY A 136 -5.58 2.81 -0.05
CA GLY A 136 -6.14 3.38 1.18
C GLY A 136 -6.49 4.88 1.16
N GLU A 137 -6.25 5.64 0.08
CA GLU A 137 -6.75 7.03 -0.01
C GLU A 137 -7.10 7.37 -1.46
N ALA A 138 -8.39 7.61 -1.68
CA ALA A 138 -8.94 8.12 -2.93
C ALA A 138 -8.33 9.50 -3.26
N PRO A 139 -8.25 9.88 -4.56
CA PRO A 139 -7.64 11.14 -4.98
C PRO A 139 -8.29 12.34 -4.30
N GLU A 140 -7.44 13.31 -3.95
CA GLU A 140 -7.74 14.62 -3.39
C GLU A 140 -8.81 15.37 -4.21
N ALA A 141 -10.07 15.06 -3.94
CA ALA A 141 -11.21 15.93 -4.22
C ALA A 141 -12.00 16.17 -2.92
N MET A 142 -11.31 16.28 -1.79
CA MET A 142 -11.91 16.64 -0.50
C MET A 142 -10.94 17.44 0.37
N GLU A 143 -10.46 18.60 -0.12
CA GLU A 143 -10.02 19.68 0.79
C GLU A 143 -11.17 20.60 1.19
N GLN A 144 -12.43 20.16 1.02
CA GLN A 144 -13.62 20.78 1.60
C GLN A 144 -14.65 19.73 1.99
N MET A 145 -14.32 18.88 2.97
CA MET A 145 -15.33 18.37 3.89
C MET A 145 -14.66 18.13 5.24
N THR A 146 -15.13 18.87 6.22
CA THR A 146 -14.76 18.81 7.63
C THR A 146 -14.64 17.38 8.17
N ALA A 147 -13.55 17.12 8.91
CA ALA A 147 -13.35 16.04 9.89
C ALA A 147 -14.32 14.85 9.85
N LEU A 148 -13.83 13.66 9.49
CA LEU A 148 -14.56 12.41 9.72
C LEU A 148 -15.01 12.33 11.19
N PRO A 149 -16.31 12.09 11.47
CA PRO A 149 -16.79 11.89 12.82
C PRO A 149 -16.18 10.60 13.38
N SER A 150 -15.63 10.71 14.58
CA SER A 150 -15.08 9.59 15.32
C SER A 150 -16.10 8.45 15.43
N THR A 151 -15.57 7.23 15.56
CA THR A 151 -16.28 5.98 15.92
C THR A 151 -17.02 6.04 17.25
N ASP A 152 -17.00 7.18 17.94
CA ASP A 152 -17.57 7.45 19.24
C ASP A 152 -18.71 8.48 19.19
N THR A 153 -19.25 8.74 17.99
CA THR A 153 -20.41 9.63 17.85
C THR A 153 -21.67 8.90 18.35
N PRO A 154 -22.34 9.37 19.41
CA PRO A 154 -23.59 8.78 19.86
C PRO A 154 -24.66 8.91 18.77
N GLY A 155 -25.51 7.89 18.66
CA GLY A 155 -26.59 7.79 17.70
C GLY A 155 -26.20 7.13 16.38
N ARG A 156 -25.16 6.28 16.34
CA ARG A 156 -24.73 5.59 15.11
C ARG A 156 -24.54 4.08 15.32
N VAL A 157 -24.66 3.35 14.22
CA VAL A 157 -24.30 1.94 14.08
C VAL A 157 -23.22 1.85 13.00
N CYS A 158 -22.08 1.26 13.33
CA CYS A 158 -20.91 1.20 12.45
C CYS A 158 -20.44 -0.23 12.25
N VAL A 159 -19.96 -0.55 11.04
CA VAL A 159 -19.33 -1.83 10.73
C VAL A 159 -18.02 -1.62 9.98
N THR A 160 -16.96 -2.28 10.43
CA THR A 160 -15.65 -2.30 9.77
C THR A 160 -15.42 -3.65 9.09
N ASN A 161 -14.85 -3.64 7.89
CA ASN A 161 -14.31 -4.86 7.29
C ASN A 161 -12.93 -5.15 7.85
N GLY A 162 -12.80 -6.16 8.72
CA GLY A 162 -11.51 -6.61 9.25
C GLY A 162 -10.84 -7.69 8.39
N THR A 163 -11.45 -8.09 7.28
CA THR A 163 -10.90 -9.10 6.37
C THR A 163 -10.01 -8.45 5.31
N ALA A 164 -9.19 -9.27 4.64
CA ALA A 164 -8.38 -8.80 3.50
C ALA A 164 -9.17 -8.69 2.18
N GLN A 165 -10.35 -9.31 2.11
CA GLN A 165 -11.18 -9.35 0.91
C GLN A 165 -12.20 -8.21 0.93
N GLU A 166 -12.56 -7.70 -0.23
CA GLU A 166 -13.64 -6.74 -0.36
C GLU A 166 -14.99 -7.47 -0.29
N HIS A 167 -15.95 -6.87 0.42
CA HIS A 167 -17.30 -7.41 0.56
C HIS A 167 -18.32 -6.28 0.45
N LEU A 168 -19.54 -6.63 0.03
CA LEU A 168 -20.67 -5.69 0.07
C LEU A 168 -21.23 -5.66 1.49
N PHE A 169 -21.20 -4.50 2.13
CA PHE A 169 -21.86 -4.27 3.41
C PHE A 169 -23.14 -3.48 3.20
N ILE A 170 -24.20 -3.89 3.88
CA ILE A 170 -25.48 -3.17 3.92
C ILE A 170 -25.82 -2.90 5.37
N VAL A 171 -25.98 -1.62 5.73
CA VAL A 171 -26.48 -1.22 7.05
C VAL A 171 -27.92 -0.73 6.89
N GLU A 172 -28.84 -1.47 7.51
CA GLU A 172 -30.26 -1.15 7.58
C GLU A 172 -30.62 -0.68 9.00
N THR A 173 -31.05 0.56 9.11
CA THR A 173 -31.66 1.14 10.31
C THR A 173 -33.15 1.39 10.06
N ARG A 174 -33.86 1.93 11.05
CA ARG A 174 -35.30 2.22 10.91
C ARG A 174 -35.61 3.18 9.75
N ASN A 175 -34.74 4.15 9.50
CA ASN A 175 -34.99 5.24 8.56
C ASN A 175 -34.04 5.23 7.36
N THR A 176 -33.00 4.39 7.38
CA THR A 176 -31.90 4.44 6.43
C THR A 176 -31.48 3.04 6.01
N ARG A 177 -31.22 2.86 4.71
CA ARG A 177 -30.52 1.70 4.18
C ARG A 177 -29.40 2.20 3.28
N ILE A 178 -28.16 1.99 3.72
CA ILE A 178 -26.96 2.30 2.95
C ILE A 178 -26.20 1.02 2.64
N ASN A 179 -25.55 0.99 1.49
CA ASN A 179 -24.72 -0.12 1.07
C ASN A 179 -23.43 0.39 0.43
N GLU A 180 -22.34 -0.32 0.65
CA GLU A 180 -21.03 0.03 0.13
C GLU A 180 -20.14 -1.21 0.03
N MET A 181 -19.30 -1.27 -0.99
CA MET A 181 -18.20 -2.24 -1.07
C MET A 181 -17.09 -1.76 -0.14
N LEU A 182 -16.82 -2.50 0.94
CA LEU A 182 -15.79 -2.15 1.89
C LEU A 182 -14.56 -3.03 1.66
N GLY A 183 -13.44 -2.41 1.32
CA GLY A 183 -12.12 -3.04 1.36
C GLY A 183 -11.61 -3.20 2.79
N ALA A 184 -10.44 -3.82 2.94
CA ALA A 184 -9.81 -4.06 4.24
C ALA A 184 -9.64 -2.77 5.06
N GLY A 185 -10.15 -2.78 6.29
CA GLY A 185 -10.10 -1.64 7.23
C GLY A 185 -11.13 -0.54 6.99
N MET A 186 -11.91 -0.60 5.91
CA MET A 186 -12.96 0.39 5.63
C MET A 186 -14.18 0.19 6.55
N GLN A 187 -14.89 1.28 6.82
CA GLN A 187 -16.03 1.29 7.75
C GLN A 187 -17.25 1.99 7.13
N LEU A 188 -18.42 1.41 7.35
CA LEU A 188 -19.72 1.98 7.00
C LEU A 188 -20.52 2.28 8.27
N CYS A 189 -21.04 3.50 8.39
CA CYS A 189 -21.82 3.94 9.55
C CYS A 189 -23.16 4.54 9.12
N ALA A 190 -24.24 4.12 9.78
CA ALA A 190 -25.57 4.71 9.64
C ALA A 190 -26.04 5.30 10.97
N ASP A 191 -26.71 6.44 10.92
CA ASP A 191 -27.30 7.03 12.11
C ASP A 191 -28.49 6.18 12.58
N SER A 192 -28.48 5.82 13.86
CA SER A 192 -29.56 5.12 14.54
C SER A 192 -29.45 5.22 16.06
N ASP A 193 -30.54 5.65 16.68
CA ASP A 193 -30.80 5.61 18.11
C ASP A 193 -31.40 4.28 18.57
N GLN A 194 -31.81 3.40 17.64
CA GLN A 194 -32.45 2.11 17.93
C GLN A 194 -31.62 0.89 17.50
N GLY A 195 -30.41 1.10 16.99
CA GLY A 195 -29.59 0.02 16.45
C GLY A 195 -29.92 -0.28 14.99
N GLY A 196 -29.48 -1.43 14.48
CA GLY A 196 -29.64 -1.75 13.07
C GLY A 196 -29.28 -3.18 12.75
N LYS A 197 -29.43 -3.51 11.47
CA LYS A 197 -29.04 -4.80 10.90
C LYS A 197 -27.93 -4.56 9.89
N ILE A 198 -26.80 -5.21 10.08
CA ILE A 198 -25.76 -5.33 9.07
C ILE A 198 -26.00 -6.61 8.28
N SER A 199 -25.89 -6.53 6.96
CA SER A 199 -25.79 -7.70 6.08
C SER A 199 -24.48 -7.60 5.30
N VAL A 200 -23.77 -8.71 5.13
CA VAL A 200 -22.52 -8.78 4.36
C VAL A 200 -22.65 -9.86 3.30
N PHE A 201 -22.24 -9.54 2.08
CA PHE A 201 -22.23 -10.44 0.94
C PHE A 201 -20.82 -10.50 0.35
N GLU A 202 -20.44 -11.67 -0.16
CA GLU A 202 -19.15 -11.81 -0.84
C GLU A 202 -19.13 -10.95 -2.11
N ASN A 203 -20.22 -10.98 -2.88
CA ASN A 203 -20.42 -10.19 -4.08
C ASN A 203 -21.79 -9.49 -4.10
N PRO A 204 -21.96 -8.42 -4.90
CA PRO A 204 -23.24 -7.70 -5.00
C PRO A 204 -24.41 -8.51 -5.53
N ASP A 205 -24.13 -9.56 -6.31
CA ASP A 205 -25.15 -10.41 -6.93
C ASP A 205 -25.57 -11.60 -6.03
N ASP A 206 -24.90 -11.79 -4.90
CA ASP A 206 -25.17 -12.90 -4.01
C ASP A 206 -26.48 -12.69 -3.25
N GLN A 207 -27.35 -13.69 -3.29
CA GLN A 207 -28.65 -13.66 -2.60
C GLN A 207 -28.54 -14.11 -1.14
N GLU A 208 -27.42 -14.73 -0.78
CA GLU A 208 -27.16 -15.27 0.54
C GLU A 208 -25.90 -14.62 1.09
N GLY A 209 -25.99 -14.14 2.32
CA GLY A 209 -24.89 -13.46 3.01
C GLY A 209 -24.88 -13.82 4.47
N CYS A 210 -24.23 -12.99 5.28
CA CYS A 210 -24.33 -13.10 6.73
C CYS A 210 -24.92 -11.84 7.34
N THR A 211 -25.78 -12.03 8.34
CA THR A 211 -26.49 -10.93 8.99
C THR A 211 -26.08 -10.78 10.45
N ARG A 212 -26.01 -9.53 10.94
CA ARG A 212 -25.80 -9.20 12.35
C ARG A 212 -26.73 -8.10 12.83
N ILE A 213 -27.40 -8.33 13.95
CA ILE A 213 -28.18 -7.30 14.64
C ILE A 213 -27.28 -6.54 15.60
N MET A 214 -27.34 -5.21 15.56
CA MET A 214 -26.57 -4.32 16.41
C MET A 214 -27.49 -3.47 17.27
N ALA A 215 -27.10 -3.32 18.54
CA ALA A 215 -27.65 -2.30 19.41
C ALA A 215 -27.21 -0.89 18.96
N PRO A 216 -27.93 0.19 19.35
CA PRO A 216 -27.49 1.55 19.07
C PRO A 216 -26.14 1.84 19.73
N ASN A 217 -25.40 2.79 19.14
CA ASN A 217 -24.08 3.24 19.64
C ASN A 217 -23.06 2.11 19.72
N LYS A 218 -23.12 1.15 18.80
CA LYS A 218 -22.18 0.04 18.72
C LYS A 218 -21.46 0.03 17.38
N SER A 219 -20.23 -0.44 17.44
CA SER A 219 -19.40 -0.76 16.29
C SER A 219 -19.03 -2.25 16.32
N ASP A 220 -18.94 -2.85 15.15
CA ASP A 220 -18.49 -4.23 14.99
C ASP A 220 -17.49 -4.36 13.85
N THR A 221 -16.68 -5.41 13.91
CA THR A 221 -15.69 -5.70 12.88
C THR A 221 -15.95 -7.10 12.33
N LEU A 222 -16.13 -7.22 11.01
CA LEU A 222 -16.12 -8.52 10.36
C LEU A 222 -14.70 -9.08 10.43
N VAL A 223 -14.48 -10.12 11.24
CA VAL A 223 -13.16 -10.77 11.39
C VAL A 223 -12.97 -11.81 10.30
N ARG A 224 -14.04 -12.52 9.94
CA ARG A 224 -14.01 -13.56 8.90
C ARG A 224 -15.36 -13.71 8.24
N TYR A 225 -15.37 -13.68 6.91
CA TYR A 225 -16.52 -14.08 6.12
C TYR A 225 -16.61 -15.61 6.03
N MET A 226 -17.80 -16.17 6.28
CA MET A 226 -18.10 -17.59 6.16
C MET A 226 -19.49 -17.76 5.55
N GLU A 227 -19.63 -18.67 4.60
CA GLU A 227 -20.90 -18.94 3.94
C GLU A 227 -21.99 -19.38 4.95
N PHE A 228 -23.23 -18.92 4.70
CA PHE A 228 -24.46 -19.21 5.43
C PHE A 228 -24.51 -18.65 6.86
N ASP A 229 -24.64 -17.33 7.04
CA ASP A 229 -24.83 -16.65 8.34
C ASP A 229 -23.76 -16.89 9.43
N ARG A 230 -22.61 -17.49 9.08
CA ARG A 230 -21.57 -17.90 10.05
C ARG A 230 -20.38 -16.95 10.14
N CYS A 231 -20.55 -15.71 9.71
CA CYS A 231 -19.49 -14.71 9.83
C CYS A 231 -18.99 -14.60 11.27
N GLU A 232 -17.67 -14.52 11.41
CA GLU A 232 -17.04 -14.25 12.69
C GLU A 232 -16.91 -12.74 12.86
N TRP A 233 -17.33 -12.25 14.01
CA TRP A 233 -17.44 -10.83 14.30
C TRP A 233 -16.66 -10.50 15.57
N GLY A 234 -15.88 -9.43 15.52
CA GLY A 234 -15.14 -8.88 16.65
C GLY A 234 -15.86 -7.65 17.20
N THR A 235 -16.49 -7.77 18.37
CA THR A 235 -17.06 -6.61 19.05
C THR A 235 -15.94 -5.72 19.57
N HIS A 236 -15.85 -4.47 19.10
CA HIS A 236 -15.11 -3.45 19.82
C HIS A 236 -15.95 -2.99 21.02
N ASN A 237 -15.73 -3.63 22.17
CA ASN A 237 -16.16 -3.06 23.45
C ASN A 237 -15.11 -2.02 23.86
N GLN A 238 -15.45 -0.75 23.71
CA GLN A 238 -15.06 0.28 24.68
C GLN A 238 -16.34 0.79 25.33
#